data_AF-A0A4Y9K996-F1
#
_entry.id   AF-A0A4Y9K996-F1
#
_cell.length_a   1.000
_cell.length_b   1.000
_cell.length_c   1.000
_cell.angle_alpha   90.00
_cell.angle_beta   90.00
_cell.angle_gamma   90.00
#
_symmetry.space_group_name_H-M   'P 1'
#
loop_
_entity.id
_entity.type
_entity.pdbx_description
1 polymer ?
#
loop_
_entity_poly.entity_id
_entity_poly.type
_entity_poly.pdbx_seq_one_letter_code
_entity_poly.pdbx_strand_id
1 'polypeptide(L)'
;MEKQLNFNEIIERSLKIRQAYHQLEQQYHGSTWTVEEDALAYLTDAGLVGRLTMAQQGRWLKLDDNVVDELSHKLSENIWWLIVLADRMDIDLGKSISEFLDGMEKRLIK
;
A
#
# COMPACT_ATOMS: atom_id res chain seq x y z
N MET A 1 -19.67 -2.20 17.41
CA MET A 1 -18.85 -3.21 16.71
C MET A 1 -18.39 -2.55 15.42
N GLU A 2 -17.08 -2.30 15.27
CA GLU A 2 -16.55 -1.76 14.02
C GLU A 2 -16.84 -2.73 12.88
N LYS A 3 -17.37 -2.21 11.76
CA LYS A 3 -17.63 -3.00 10.56
C LYS A 3 -16.28 -3.36 9.94
N GLN A 4 -15.97 -4.65 9.88
CA GLN A 4 -14.78 -5.12 9.16
C GLN A 4 -14.96 -4.85 7.66
N LEU A 5 -14.02 -4.12 7.06
CA LEU A 5 -14.04 -3.81 5.63
C LEU A 5 -13.66 -5.05 4.84
N ASN A 6 -14.41 -5.34 3.77
CA ASN A 6 -13.98 -6.36 2.82
C ASN A 6 -12.98 -5.78 1.81
N PHE A 7 -12.29 -6.66 1.07
CA PHE A 7 -11.22 -6.23 0.17
C PHE A 7 -11.70 -5.31 -0.96
N ASN A 8 -12.91 -5.55 -1.49
CA ASN A 8 -13.50 -4.70 -2.54
C ASN A 8 -13.82 -3.29 -2.00
N GLU A 9 -14.35 -3.19 -0.78
CA GLU A 9 -14.58 -1.89 -0.11
C GLU A 9 -13.26 -1.15 0.12
N ILE A 10 -12.16 -1.86 0.42
CA ILE A 10 -10.83 -1.27 0.56
C ILE A 10 -10.34 -0.73 -0.79
N ILE A 11 -10.45 -1.52 -1.86
CA ILE A 11 -10.06 -1.09 -3.22
C ILE A 11 -10.82 0.17 -3.62
N GLU A 12 -12.15 0.14 -3.53
CA GLU A 12 -13.01 1.27 -3.93
C GLU A 12 -12.62 2.56 -3.19
N ARG A 13 -12.40 2.47 -1.87
CA ARG A 13 -11.98 3.62 -1.06
C ARG A 13 -10.60 4.13 -1.44
N SER A 14 -9.64 3.24 -1.69
CA SER A 14 -8.28 3.59 -2.10
C SER A 14 -8.27 4.37 -3.41
N LEU A 15 -9.04 3.93 -4.41
CA LEU A 15 -9.12 4.58 -5.71
C LEU A 15 -9.79 5.96 -5.62
N LYS A 16 -10.86 6.08 -4.82
CA LYS A 16 -11.50 7.38 -4.55
C LYS A 16 -10.52 8.39 -3.93
N ILE A 17 -9.69 7.92 -2.99
CA ILE A 17 -8.67 8.76 -2.35
C ILE A 17 -7.60 9.19 -3.38
N ARG A 18 -7.10 8.27 -4.21
CA ARG A 18 -6.10 8.63 -5.24
C ARG A 18 -6.66 9.62 -6.25
N GLN A 19 -7.91 9.45 -6.67
CA GLN A 19 -8.59 10.38 -7.55
C GLN A 19 -8.69 11.79 -6.94
N ALA A 20 -8.96 11.90 -5.63
CA ALA A 20 -8.94 13.18 -4.94
C ALA A 20 -7.53 13.80 -4.93
N TYR A 21 -6.48 12.99 -4.72
CA TYR A 21 -5.10 13.48 -4.83
C TYR A 21 -4.73 13.94 -6.26
N HIS A 22 -5.16 13.24 -7.30
CA HIS A 22 -4.98 13.69 -8.68
C HIS A 22 -5.63 15.06 -8.92
N GLN A 23 -6.81 15.33 -8.34
CA GLN A 23 -7.45 16.65 -8.43
C GLN A 23 -6.60 17.74 -7.75
N LEU A 24 -6.02 17.43 -6.58
CA LEU A 24 -5.11 18.35 -5.88
C LEU A 24 -3.83 18.59 -6.68
N GLU A 25 -3.22 17.55 -7.23
CA GLU A 25 -2.03 17.67 -8.10
C GLU A 25 -2.31 18.54 -9.32
N GLN A 26 -3.45 18.33 -10.00
CA GLN A 26 -3.86 19.16 -11.13
C GLN A 26 -4.08 20.62 -10.70
N GLN A 27 -4.68 20.85 -9.53
CA GLN A 27 -4.94 22.19 -9.00
C GLN A 27 -3.65 22.94 -8.64
N TYR A 28 -2.68 22.29 -7.98
CA TYR A 28 -1.50 22.95 -7.43
C TYR A 28 -0.26 22.85 -8.33
N HIS A 29 -0.17 21.84 -9.19
CA HIS A 29 1.01 21.54 -10.01
C HIS A 29 0.70 21.53 -11.51
N GLY A 30 -0.57 21.59 -11.92
CA GLY A 30 -0.97 21.66 -13.33
C GLY A 30 -0.89 20.32 -14.07
N SER A 31 -0.48 19.25 -13.41
CA SER A 31 -0.45 17.89 -13.92
C SER A 31 -0.63 16.89 -12.78
N THR A 32 -1.18 15.72 -13.10
CA THR A 32 -1.16 14.56 -12.19
C THR A 32 0.17 13.85 -12.26
N TRP A 33 0.55 13.18 -11.17
CA TRP A 33 1.73 12.31 -11.16
C TRP A 33 1.62 11.18 -12.18
N THR A 34 2.75 10.79 -12.77
CA THR A 34 2.85 9.60 -13.62
C THR A 34 2.79 8.32 -12.79
N VAL A 35 2.65 7.17 -13.47
CA VAL A 35 2.66 5.86 -12.79
C VAL A 35 4.02 5.61 -12.13
N GLU A 36 5.10 6.05 -12.78
CA GLU A 36 6.46 5.95 -12.27
C GLU A 36 6.69 6.80 -11.01
N GLU A 37 6.06 7.98 -10.94
CA GLU A 37 6.11 8.84 -9.74
C GLU A 37 5.34 8.20 -8.57
N ASP A 38 4.16 7.63 -8.82
CA ASP A 38 3.43 6.83 -7.82
C ASP A 38 4.27 5.62 -7.35
N ALA A 39 4.97 4.94 -8.28
CA ALA A 39 5.84 3.81 -7.94
C ALA A 39 7.05 4.23 -7.10
N LEU A 40 7.61 5.42 -7.36
CA LEU A 40 8.69 5.98 -6.56
C LEU A 40 8.24 6.34 -5.14
N ALA A 41 7.04 6.90 -5.00
CA ALA A 41 6.44 7.18 -3.70
C ALA A 41 6.21 5.89 -2.91
N TYR A 42 5.64 4.87 -3.55
CA TYR A 42 5.53 3.53 -2.98
C TYR A 42 6.87 3.00 -2.46
N LEU A 43 7.94 3.05 -3.27
CA LEU A 43 9.25 2.53 -2.88
C LEU A 43 9.80 3.23 -1.63
N THR A 44 9.51 4.53 -1.48
CA THR A 44 9.89 5.30 -0.29
C THR A 44 9.19 4.76 0.95
N ASP A 45 7.88 4.55 0.89
CA ASP A 45 7.10 4.02 2.01
C ASP A 45 7.43 2.55 2.31
N ALA A 46 7.72 1.74 1.29
CA ALA A 46 8.19 0.36 1.45
C ALA A 46 9.54 0.31 2.20
N GLY A 47 10.44 1.23 1.89
CA GLY A 47 11.70 1.40 2.62
C GLY A 47 11.48 1.73 4.10
N LEU A 48 10.49 2.58 4.41
CA LEU A 48 10.14 2.92 5.78
C LEU A 48 9.58 1.72 6.56
N VAL A 49 8.75 0.88 5.95
CA VAL A 49 8.30 -0.38 6.56
C VAL A 49 9.50 -1.23 6.98
N GLY A 50 10.52 -1.36 6.12
CA GLY A 50 11.75 -2.09 6.44
C GLY A 50 12.49 -1.51 7.66
N ARG A 51 12.70 -0.18 7.69
CA ARG A 51 13.38 0.49 8.82
C ARG A 51 12.60 0.35 10.12
N LEU A 52 11.30 0.59 10.07
CA LEU A 52 10.40 0.51 11.23
C LEU A 52 10.27 -0.94 11.73
N THR A 53 10.34 -1.93 10.84
CA THR A 53 10.43 -3.34 11.24
C THR A 53 11.70 -3.60 12.03
N MET A 54 12.87 -3.12 11.59
CA MET A 54 14.11 -3.29 12.36
C MET A 54 14.03 -2.62 13.73
N ALA A 55 13.38 -1.45 13.82
CA ALA A 55 13.15 -0.77 15.09
C ALA A 55 12.18 -1.54 16.00
N GLN A 56 11.06 -2.00 15.45
CA GLN A 56 10.06 -2.79 16.17
C GLN A 56 10.62 -4.14 16.65
N GLN A 57 11.60 -4.70 15.94
CA GLN A 57 12.32 -5.92 16.32
C GLN A 57 13.55 -5.66 17.23
N GLY A 58 13.76 -4.41 17.68
CA GLY A 58 14.86 -4.04 18.57
C GLY A 58 16.26 -4.13 17.97
N ARG A 59 16.37 -4.26 16.64
CA ARG A 59 17.65 -4.31 15.90
C ARG A 59 18.17 -2.93 15.54
N TRP A 60 17.29 -1.93 15.51
CA TRP A 60 17.64 -0.52 15.35
C TRP A 60 17.02 0.27 16.50
N LEU A 61 17.83 1.00 17.27
CA LEU A 61 17.34 2.00 18.20
C LEU A 61 16.78 3.22 17.44
N LYS A 62 15.45 3.34 17.40
CA LYS A 62 14.75 4.61 17.10
C LYS A 62 14.60 5.36 18.43
N LEU A 63 14.80 6.68 18.40
CA LEU A 63 14.83 7.52 19.61
C LEU A 63 13.44 7.91 20.13
N ASP A 64 12.38 7.60 19.38
CA ASP A 64 11.00 7.87 19.77
C ASP A 64 10.22 6.57 20.03
N ASP A 65 9.13 6.71 20.79
CA ASP A 65 8.38 5.59 21.35
C ASP A 65 7.21 5.13 20.44
N ASN A 66 7.02 5.78 19.28
CA ASN A 66 5.84 5.60 18.42
C ASN A 66 6.06 4.60 17.26
N VAL A 67 7.10 3.76 17.33
CA VAL A 67 7.50 2.83 16.26
C VAL A 67 6.35 1.98 15.74
N VAL A 68 5.51 1.46 16.64
CA VAL A 68 4.40 0.55 16.27
C VAL A 68 3.32 1.29 15.49
N ASP A 69 2.97 2.51 15.89
CA ASP A 69 1.95 3.32 15.22
C ASP A 69 2.43 3.75 13.84
N GLU A 70 3.68 4.20 13.72
CA GLU A 70 4.28 4.53 12.42
C GLU A 70 4.37 3.32 11.51
N LEU A 71 4.74 2.15 12.05
CA LEU A 71 4.81 0.91 11.28
C LEU A 71 3.41 0.53 10.78
N SER A 72 2.39 0.60 11.63
CA SER A 72 1.00 0.32 11.25
C SER A 72 0.51 1.25 10.14
N HIS A 73 0.82 2.54 10.24
CA HIS A 73 0.50 3.53 9.22
C HIS A 73 1.20 3.21 7.89
N LYS A 74 2.51 2.98 7.91
CA LYS A 74 3.29 2.70 6.70
C LYS A 74 2.91 1.37 6.05
N LEU A 75 2.57 0.35 6.82
CA LEU A 75 1.99 -0.88 6.29
C LEU A 75 0.66 -0.61 5.55
N SER A 76 -0.19 0.24 6.11
CA SER A 76 -1.46 0.63 5.49
C SER A 76 -1.25 1.43 4.20
N GLU A 77 -0.31 2.38 4.19
CA GLU A 77 0.06 3.15 2.98
C GLU A 77 0.65 2.25 1.89
N ASN A 78 1.44 1.24 2.24
CA ASN A 78 1.95 0.27 1.27
C ASN A 78 0.83 -0.50 0.58
N ILE A 79 -0.18 -0.96 1.34
CA ILE A 79 -1.35 -1.61 0.76
C ILE A 79 -2.13 -0.65 -0.14
N TRP A 80 -2.32 0.61 0.27
CA TRP A 80 -2.97 1.63 -0.55
C TRP A 80 -2.22 1.87 -1.87
N TRP A 81 -0.89 2.01 -1.83
CA TRP A 81 -0.06 2.17 -3.01
C TRP A 81 -0.15 0.98 -3.96
N LEU A 82 -0.09 -0.26 -3.45
CA LEU A 82 -0.21 -1.45 -4.30
C LEU A 82 -1.57 -1.54 -4.99
N ILE A 83 -2.65 -1.13 -4.32
CA ILE A 83 -3.98 -1.02 -4.93
C ILE A 83 -3.99 0.04 -6.04
N VAL A 84 -3.47 1.23 -5.75
CA VAL A 84 -3.41 2.33 -6.73
C VAL A 84 -2.59 1.93 -7.96
N LEU A 85 -1.41 1.35 -7.74
CA LEU A 85 -0.52 0.94 -8.82
C LEU A 85 -1.15 -0.15 -9.68
N ALA A 86 -1.84 -1.12 -9.07
CA ALA A 86 -2.55 -2.14 -9.83
C ALA A 86 -3.62 -1.53 -10.74
N ASP A 87 -4.45 -0.63 -10.23
CA ASP A 87 -5.48 0.08 -11.01
C ASP A 87 -4.85 0.91 -12.14
N ARG A 88 -3.80 1.69 -11.83
CA ARG A 88 -3.09 2.52 -12.82
C ARG A 88 -2.37 1.73 -13.91
N MET A 89 -2.16 0.43 -13.72
CA MET A 89 -1.53 -0.48 -14.68
C MET A 89 -2.53 -1.49 -15.28
N ASP A 90 -3.83 -1.27 -15.11
CA ASP A 90 -4.91 -2.14 -15.61
C ASP A 90 -4.83 -3.59 -15.10
N ILE A 91 -4.41 -3.77 -13.85
CA ILE A 91 -4.28 -5.07 -13.19
C ILE A 91 -5.44 -5.29 -12.22
N ASP A 92 -6.19 -6.38 -12.42
CA ASP A 92 -7.16 -6.86 -11.43
C ASP A 92 -6.42 -7.49 -10.23
N LEU A 93 -6.17 -6.67 -9.21
CA LEU A 93 -5.46 -7.08 -8.01
C LEU A 93 -6.18 -8.20 -7.23
N GLY A 94 -7.52 -8.17 -7.21
CA GLY A 94 -8.32 -9.19 -6.53
C GLY A 94 -8.12 -10.57 -7.15
N LYS A 95 -8.21 -10.64 -8.49
CA LYS A 95 -7.90 -11.86 -9.24
C LYS A 95 -6.44 -12.27 -9.08
N SER A 96 -5.50 -11.33 -9.22
CA SER A 96 -4.06 -11.61 -9.14
C SER A 96 -3.66 -12.22 -7.79
N ILE A 97 -4.15 -11.68 -6.68
CA ILE A 97 -3.90 -12.22 -5.33
C ILE A 97 -4.54 -13.60 -5.19
N SER A 98 -5.79 -13.79 -5.65
CA SER A 98 -6.45 -15.10 -5.57
C SER A 98 -5.65 -16.18 -6.30
N GLU A 99 -5.21 -15.92 -7.54
CA GLU A 99 -4.42 -16.86 -8.33
C GLU A 99 -3.05 -17.15 -7.69
N PHE A 100 -2.42 -16.13 -7.10
CA PHE A 100 -1.14 -16.27 -6.41
C PHE A 100 -1.26 -17.18 -5.17
N LEU A 101 -2.28 -16.95 -4.33
CA LEU A 101 -2.51 -17.74 -3.11
C LEU A 101 -2.86 -19.20 -3.46
N ASP A 102 -3.80 -19.43 -4.37
CA ASP A 102 -4.16 -20.76 -4.87
C ASP A 102 -2.92 -21.52 -5.39
N GLY A 103 -2.04 -20.80 -6.09
CA GLY A 103 -0.79 -21.33 -6.61
C GLY A 103 0.19 -21.75 -5.52
N MET A 104 0.29 -21.00 -4.41
CA MET A 104 1.13 -21.36 -3.26
C MET A 104 0.57 -22.58 -2.51
N GLU A 105 -0.74 -22.61 -2.25
CA GLU A 105 -1.39 -23.71 -1.54
C GLU A 105 -1.20 -25.04 -2.27
N LYS A 106 -1.38 -25.05 -3.59
CA LYS A 106 -1.15 -26.23 -4.44
C LYS A 106 0.29 -26.76 -4.37
N ARG A 107 1.28 -25.89 -4.11
CA ARG A 107 2.70 -26.29 -4.00
C ARG A 107 3.02 -26.92 -2.64
N LEU A 108 2.29 -26.57 -1.59
CA LEU A 108 2.52 -27.10 -0.24
C LEU A 108 1.88 -28.48 -0.04
N ILE A 109 0.91 -28.85 -0.88
CA ILE A 109 0.19 -30.13 -0.82
C ILE A 109 0.91 -31.21 -1.68
N LYS A 110 1.99 -30.86 -2.38
CA LYS A 110 2.89 -31.80 -3.08
C LYS A 110 4.00 -32.30 -2.17
#